data_AF-A7ASZ4-F1
#
_entry.id   AF-A7ASZ4-F1
#
_cell.length_a   1.000
_cell.length_b   1.000
_cell.length_c   1.000
_cell.angle_alpha   90.00
_cell.angle_beta   90.00
_cell.angle_gamma   90.00
#
_symmetry.space_group_name_H-M   'P 1'
#
loop_
_entity.id
_entity.type
_entity.pdbx_description
1 polymer ?
#
loop_
_entity_poly.entity_id
_entity_poly.type
_entity_poly.pdbx_seq_one_letter_code
_entity_poly.pdbx_strand_id
1 'polypeptide(L)'
;MIDLTCEIDEIDYELFDVHESFRHLNDICFDQSLSAVVLSWSKKMTVSAGRCRFKENRYCEIILSEPILKYRSAKECEETLLHEMIHAYLFLTKKSKTLNAHGKVSVYVGWNISQDFIWHMNRVNDITGLNVDIYHNFIDEVEYNRRHVWRCSVSYL
;
A
#
# COMPACT_ATOMS: atom_id res chain seq x y z
N MET A 1 -10.35 35.52 23.59
CA MET A 1 -10.43 34.95 22.23
C MET A 1 -9.64 33.66 22.30
N ILE A 2 -10.35 32.53 22.33
CA ILE A 2 -9.71 31.21 22.26
C ILE A 2 -9.48 30.97 20.78
N ASP A 3 -8.22 30.80 20.41
CA ASP A 3 -7.81 30.44 19.05
C ASP A 3 -8.34 29.04 18.74
N LEU A 4 -9.17 28.94 17.70
CA LEU A 4 -9.95 27.75 17.37
C LEU A 4 -9.34 26.96 16.20
N THR A 5 -8.06 27.15 15.87
CA THR A 5 -7.39 26.43 14.78
C THR A 5 -6.82 25.08 15.21
N CYS A 6 -7.32 24.49 16.30
CA CYS A 6 -7.10 23.07 16.54
C CYS A 6 -8.15 22.33 15.69
N GLU A 7 -7.93 22.29 14.38
CA GLU A 7 -8.55 21.27 13.52
C GLU A 7 -8.11 19.95 14.11
N ILE A 8 -9.02 19.33 14.85
CA ILE A 8 -8.94 17.93 15.18
C ILE A 8 -8.87 17.27 13.80
N ASP A 9 -7.71 16.73 13.44
CA ASP A 9 -7.61 15.71 12.40
C ASP A 9 -8.56 14.60 12.84
N GLU A 10 -9.84 14.71 12.46
CA GLU A 10 -10.84 13.70 12.75
C GLU A 10 -10.27 12.40 12.18
N ILE A 11 -10.22 11.39 13.04
CA ILE A 11 -9.81 10.04 12.66
C ILE A 11 -10.90 9.55 11.71
N ASP A 12 -10.72 9.88 10.44
CA ASP A 12 -11.76 9.81 9.41
C ASP A 12 -11.70 8.50 8.61
N TYR A 13 -11.18 7.45 9.27
CA TYR A 13 -11.11 6.12 8.69
C TYR A 13 -12.48 5.61 8.20
N GLU A 14 -13.55 5.98 8.91
CA GLU A 14 -14.91 5.56 8.58
C GLU A 14 -15.43 6.19 7.27
N LEU A 15 -14.86 7.31 6.80
CA LEU A 15 -15.20 7.89 5.49
C LEU A 15 -14.33 7.32 4.36
N PHE A 16 -13.30 6.53 4.67
CA PHE A 16 -12.45 5.92 3.65
C PHE A 16 -13.08 4.65 3.04
N ASP A 17 -13.71 4.78 1.87
CA ASP A 17 -14.10 3.64 1.05
C ASP A 17 -12.94 3.21 0.13
N VAL A 18 -12.28 2.12 0.53
CA VAL A 18 -11.15 1.56 -0.20
C VAL A 18 -11.44 1.23 -1.67
N HIS A 19 -12.65 0.79 -1.99
CA HIS A 19 -13.01 0.37 -3.35
C HIS A 19 -13.37 1.57 -4.22
N GLU A 20 -14.01 2.60 -3.64
CA GLU A 20 -14.25 3.86 -4.32
C GLU A 20 -12.96 4.61 -4.60
N SER A 21 -12.10 4.80 -3.58
CA SER A 21 -10.79 5.41 -3.75
C SER A 21 -9.95 4.64 -4.77
N PHE A 22 -9.95 3.30 -4.75
CA PHE A 22 -9.24 2.51 -5.77
C PHE A 22 -9.74 2.80 -7.19
N ARG A 23 -11.06 2.82 -7.41
CA ARG A 23 -11.63 3.10 -8.74
C ARG A 23 -11.27 4.50 -9.20
N HIS A 24 -11.42 5.49 -8.32
CA HIS A 24 -11.10 6.88 -8.62
C HIS A 24 -9.62 7.04 -8.97
N LEU A 25 -8.72 6.55 -8.12
CA LEU A 25 -7.27 6.63 -8.33
C LEU A 25 -6.83 5.84 -9.56
N ASN A 26 -7.44 4.69 -9.87
CA ASN A 26 -7.14 3.94 -11.10
C ASN A 26 -7.46 4.74 -12.36
N ASP A 27 -8.56 5.50 -12.33
CA ASP A 27 -8.97 6.37 -13.42
C ASP A 27 -7.98 7.52 -13.61
N ILE A 28 -7.72 8.31 -12.56
CA ILE A 28 -6.95 9.55 -12.68
C ILE A 28 -5.43 9.33 -12.74
N CYS A 29 -4.91 8.25 -12.13
CA CYS A 29 -3.47 8.03 -12.01
C CYS A 29 -2.94 6.92 -12.93
N PHE A 30 -3.77 5.99 -13.39
CA PHE A 30 -3.28 4.77 -14.04
C PHE A 30 -4.02 4.41 -15.35
N ASP A 31 -4.81 5.32 -15.91
CA ASP A 31 -5.53 5.13 -17.19
C ASP A 31 -6.33 3.82 -17.22
N GLN A 32 -6.95 3.48 -16.08
CA GLN A 32 -7.69 2.23 -15.88
C GLN A 32 -6.87 0.92 -16.06
N SER A 33 -5.53 1.00 -15.99
CA SER A 33 -4.63 -0.13 -16.22
C SER A 33 -4.59 -1.17 -15.10
N LEU A 34 -5.24 -0.92 -13.96
CA LEU A 34 -5.23 -1.82 -12.79
C LEU A 34 -6.45 -2.74 -12.70
N SER A 35 -7.11 -3.07 -13.82
CA SER A 35 -8.26 -3.99 -13.86
C SER A 35 -7.94 -5.41 -13.35
N ALA A 36 -6.66 -5.83 -13.41
CA ALA A 36 -6.19 -7.11 -12.88
C ALA A 36 -5.67 -7.01 -11.43
N VAL A 37 -6.22 -6.10 -10.62
CA VAL A 37 -5.93 -5.98 -9.20
C VAL A 37 -7.11 -6.46 -8.36
N VAL A 38 -6.83 -7.30 -7.38
CA VAL A 38 -7.76 -7.68 -6.32
C VAL A 38 -7.38 -6.93 -5.05
N LEU A 39 -8.36 -6.29 -4.41
CA LEU A 39 -8.19 -5.46 -3.24
C LEU A 39 -8.92 -6.06 -2.03
N SER A 40 -8.26 -6.08 -0.87
CA SER A 40 -8.86 -6.62 0.36
C SER A 40 -8.26 -6.01 1.63
N TRP A 41 -9.03 -6.06 2.71
CA TRP A 41 -8.57 -5.74 4.06
C TRP A 41 -8.04 -6.97 4.78
N SER A 42 -6.99 -6.80 5.58
CA SER A 42 -6.47 -7.80 6.50
C SER A 42 -6.70 -7.40 7.95
N LYS A 43 -7.44 -8.23 8.67
CA LYS A 43 -7.70 -8.09 10.11
C LYS A 43 -6.51 -8.46 11.01
N LYS A 44 -5.42 -8.99 10.43
CA LYS A 44 -4.29 -9.58 11.17
C LYS A 44 -2.93 -9.01 10.79
N MET A 45 -2.85 -8.16 9.76
CA MET A 45 -1.57 -7.61 9.30
C MET A 45 -1.16 -6.45 10.21
N THR A 46 -0.09 -6.62 10.97
CA THR A 46 0.37 -5.61 11.97
C THR A 46 1.81 -5.14 11.73
N VAL A 47 2.46 -5.64 10.67
CA VAL A 47 3.87 -5.36 10.35
C VAL A 47 4.07 -4.36 9.21
N SER A 48 2.99 -4.02 8.48
CA SER A 48 2.96 -3.00 7.43
C SER A 48 1.51 -2.56 7.22
N ALA A 49 1.29 -1.31 6.80
CA ALA A 49 -0.06 -0.81 6.53
C ALA A 49 -0.63 -1.30 5.19
N GLY A 50 0.24 -1.60 4.24
CA GLY A 50 -0.10 -2.15 2.93
C GLY A 50 0.87 -3.27 2.53
N ARG A 51 0.45 -4.07 1.54
CA ARG A 51 1.34 -4.88 0.71
C ARG A 51 0.71 -5.20 -0.64
N CYS A 52 1.52 -5.23 -1.67
CA CYS A 52 1.17 -5.69 -3.01
C CYS A 52 1.91 -6.98 -3.37
N ARG A 53 1.22 -7.94 -3.99
CA ARG A 53 1.79 -9.21 -4.45
C ARG A 53 1.34 -9.54 -5.86
N PHE A 54 2.27 -9.78 -6.76
CA PHE A 54 1.97 -10.37 -8.06
C PHE A 54 1.74 -11.88 -7.92
N LYS A 55 0.65 -12.39 -8.49
CA LYS A 55 0.24 -13.79 -8.42
C LYS A 55 0.49 -14.51 -9.74
N GLU A 56 0.58 -15.84 -9.69
CA GLU A 56 0.91 -16.67 -10.85
C GLU A 56 -0.09 -16.52 -12.01
N ASN A 57 -1.37 -16.28 -11.70
CA ASN A 57 -2.43 -16.05 -12.70
C ASN A 57 -2.42 -14.62 -13.30
N ARG A 58 -1.28 -13.92 -13.26
CA ARG A 58 -1.05 -12.57 -13.82
C ARG A 58 -2.01 -11.49 -13.31
N TYR A 59 -2.32 -11.54 -12.03
CA TYR A 59 -3.03 -10.48 -11.33
C TYR A 59 -2.23 -10.03 -10.11
N CYS A 60 -2.51 -8.84 -9.61
CA CYS A 60 -1.95 -8.32 -8.37
C CYS A 60 -2.97 -8.39 -7.24
N GLU A 61 -2.50 -8.70 -6.04
CA GLU A 61 -3.29 -8.67 -4.81
C GLU A 61 -2.74 -7.53 -3.94
N ILE A 62 -3.56 -6.51 -3.70
CA ILE A 62 -3.30 -5.45 -2.72
C ILE A 62 -4.06 -5.81 -1.44
N ILE A 63 -3.33 -5.83 -0.33
CA ILE A 63 -3.90 -6.05 1.00
C ILE A 63 -3.55 -4.85 1.86
N LEU A 64 -4.58 -4.22 2.45
CA LEU A 64 -4.42 -3.14 3.42
C LEU A 64 -4.63 -3.66 4.85
N SER A 65 -3.95 -3.05 5.82
CA SER A 65 -4.04 -3.41 7.23
C SER A 65 -5.16 -2.64 7.90
N GLU A 66 -6.23 -3.32 8.27
CA GLU A 66 -7.26 -2.75 9.14
C GLU A 66 -6.68 -2.39 10.53
N PRO A 67 -5.85 -3.22 11.20
CA PRO A 67 -5.29 -2.88 12.51
C PRO A 67 -4.44 -1.61 12.56
N ILE A 68 -3.78 -1.24 11.46
CA ILE A 68 -2.92 -0.04 11.38
C ILE A 68 -3.73 1.15 10.87
N LEU A 69 -4.44 1.00 9.74
CA LEU A 69 -5.10 2.13 9.06
C LEU A 69 -6.35 2.62 9.77
N LYS A 70 -6.99 1.82 10.62
CA LYS A 70 -8.18 2.27 11.37
C LYS A 70 -7.94 3.41 12.36
N TYR A 71 -6.68 3.73 12.63
CA TYR A 71 -6.27 4.84 13.49
C TYR A 71 -5.70 6.03 12.69
N ARG A 72 -5.82 5.99 11.36
CA ARG A 72 -5.25 6.97 10.44
C ARG A 72 -6.36 7.78 9.78
N SER A 73 -5.97 8.94 9.26
CA SER A 73 -6.87 9.78 8.45
C SER A 73 -7.23 9.09 7.13
N ALA A 74 -8.35 9.49 6.51
CA ALA A 74 -8.71 9.02 5.17
C ALA A 74 -7.58 9.31 4.16
N LYS A 75 -6.94 10.48 4.29
CA LYS A 75 -5.78 10.88 3.48
C LYS A 75 -4.62 9.89 3.57
N GLU A 76 -4.21 9.51 4.78
CA GLU A 76 -3.12 8.54 4.98
C GLU A 76 -3.50 7.15 4.45
N CYS A 77 -4.78 6.79 4.50
CA CYS A 77 -5.29 5.56 3.90
C CYS A 77 -5.19 5.59 2.36
N GLU A 78 -5.53 6.72 1.74
CA GLU A 78 -5.38 6.94 0.29
C GLU A 78 -3.91 6.93 -0.13
N GLU A 79 -3.03 7.60 0.59
CA GLU A 79 -1.59 7.58 0.35
C GLU A 79 -1.03 6.15 0.44
N THR A 80 -1.51 5.37 1.42
CA THR A 80 -1.12 3.98 1.57
C THR A 80 -1.60 3.11 0.41
N LEU A 81 -2.86 3.26 0.02
CA LEU A 81 -3.44 2.56 -1.13
C LEU A 81 -2.68 2.90 -2.42
N LEU A 82 -2.41 4.19 -2.65
CA LEU A 82 -1.75 4.67 -3.86
C LEU A 82 -0.31 4.16 -3.98
N HIS A 83 0.43 4.04 -2.87
CA HIS A 83 1.74 3.38 -2.85
C HIS A 83 1.65 1.94 -3.39
N GLU A 84 0.70 1.14 -2.89
CA GLU A 84 0.53 -0.24 -3.31
C GLU A 84 0.01 -0.36 -4.76
N MET A 85 -0.74 0.63 -5.24
CA MET A 85 -1.18 0.74 -6.63
C MET A 85 -0.01 1.02 -7.58
N ILE A 86 0.97 1.83 -7.19
CA ILE A 86 2.21 2.02 -7.97
C ILE A 86 2.95 0.69 -8.14
N HIS A 87 3.08 -0.10 -7.07
CA HIS A 87 3.66 -1.45 -7.16
C HIS A 87 2.88 -2.34 -8.11
N ALA A 88 1.54 -2.37 -7.99
CA ALA A 88 0.69 -3.14 -8.88
C ALA A 88 0.87 -2.73 -10.35
N TYR A 89 0.89 -1.43 -10.63
CA TYR A 89 1.09 -0.89 -11.97
C TYR A 89 2.42 -1.33 -12.57
N LEU A 90 3.51 -1.22 -11.79
CA LEU A 90 4.83 -1.67 -12.20
C LEU A 90 4.86 -3.17 -12.48
N PHE A 91 4.26 -3.99 -11.62
CA PHE A 91 4.19 -5.44 -11.84
C PHE A 91 3.42 -5.81 -13.11
N LEU A 92 2.28 -5.17 -13.36
CA LEU A 92 1.42 -5.48 -14.51
C LEU A 92 2.02 -4.98 -15.84
N THR A 93 2.61 -3.78 -15.85
CA THR A 93 3.11 -3.16 -17.09
C THR A 93 4.53 -3.57 -17.44
N LYS A 94 5.44 -3.72 -16.46
CA LYS A 94 6.86 -4.02 -16.73
C LYS A 94 7.15 -5.49 -16.97
N LYS A 95 6.41 -6.43 -16.36
CA LYS A 95 6.55 -7.86 -16.70
C LYS A 95 6.19 -8.15 -18.16
N SER A 96 5.39 -7.30 -18.82
CA SER A 96 5.14 -7.44 -20.25
C SER A 96 6.40 -7.23 -21.11
N LYS A 97 7.38 -6.42 -20.65
CA LYS A 97 8.56 -6.02 -21.43
C LYS A 97 9.76 -6.95 -21.28
N THR A 98 9.90 -7.68 -20.17
CA THR A 98 11.07 -8.55 -19.91
C THR A 98 10.92 -10.00 -20.36
N LEU A 99 9.78 -10.39 -20.93
CA LEU A 99 9.51 -11.76 -21.40
C LEU A 99 10.19 -12.14 -22.73
N ASN A 100 10.91 -11.23 -23.40
CA ASN A 100 11.37 -11.43 -24.79
C ASN A 100 12.86 -11.74 -25.01
N ALA A 101 13.66 -12.10 -24.01
CA ALA A 101 15.08 -12.41 -24.26
C ALA A 101 15.53 -13.80 -23.85
N HIS A 102 15.49 -14.17 -22.56
CA HIS A 102 15.98 -15.49 -22.15
C HIS A 102 15.23 -15.94 -20.89
N GLY A 103 14.43 -17.01 -21.04
CA GLY A 103 13.47 -17.51 -20.05
C GLY A 103 14.06 -17.91 -18.70
N LYS A 104 14.29 -16.92 -17.82
CA LYS A 104 14.38 -17.11 -16.37
C LYS A 104 13.52 -16.05 -15.67
N VAL A 105 12.48 -16.52 -14.99
CA VAL A 105 11.62 -15.69 -14.15
C VAL A 105 12.37 -15.43 -12.85
N SER A 106 12.92 -14.23 -12.68
CA SER A 106 13.24 -13.74 -11.34
C SER A 106 11.91 -13.32 -10.70
N VAL A 107 11.24 -14.30 -10.08
CA VAL A 107 10.35 -14.03 -8.95
C VAL A 107 11.27 -13.49 -7.86
N TYR A 108 10.90 -12.38 -7.23
CA TYR A 108 11.74 -11.55 -6.36
C TYR A 108 12.70 -10.58 -7.08
N VAL A 109 12.14 -9.52 -7.67
CA VAL A 109 12.77 -8.21 -7.44
C VAL A 109 12.52 -7.89 -5.98
N GLY A 110 13.56 -8.05 -5.15
CA GLY A 110 13.58 -7.52 -3.79
C GLY A 110 13.24 -6.03 -3.80
N TRP A 111 12.79 -5.55 -2.66
CA TRP A 111 12.35 -4.18 -2.35
C TRP A 111 13.48 -3.13 -2.52
N ASN A 112 14.17 -3.13 -3.66
CA ASN A 112 15.05 -2.06 -4.08
C ASN A 112 14.16 -1.03 -4.77
N ILE A 113 14.07 0.13 -4.14
CA ILE A 113 13.39 1.32 -4.65
C ILE A 113 13.87 1.55 -6.08
N SER A 114 12.99 1.34 -7.06
CA SER A 114 13.32 1.55 -8.46
C SER A 114 13.13 3.02 -8.82
N GLN A 115 13.95 3.55 -9.74
CA GLN A 115 13.76 4.90 -10.30
C GLN A 115 12.36 5.06 -10.90
N ASP A 116 11.79 3.97 -11.39
CA ASP A 116 10.42 3.94 -11.89
C ASP A 116 9.37 4.17 -10.81
N PHE A 117 9.56 3.57 -9.62
CA PHE A 117 8.67 3.82 -8.48
C PHE A 117 8.71 5.30 -8.11
N ILE A 118 9.91 5.88 -7.98
CA ILE A 118 10.10 7.29 -7.65
C ILE A 118 9.42 8.18 -8.70
N TRP A 119 9.60 7.87 -9.99
CA TRP A 119 8.96 8.63 -11.06
C TRP A 119 7.43 8.58 -10.97
N HIS A 120 6.85 7.39 -10.77
CA HIS A 120 5.41 7.26 -10.63
C HIS A 120 4.88 7.91 -9.36
N MET A 121 5.62 7.81 -8.24
CA MET A 121 5.30 8.45 -6.96
C MET A 121 5.20 9.97 -7.12
N ASN A 122 6.23 10.61 -7.69
CA ASN A 122 6.20 12.05 -7.94
C ASN A 122 5.04 12.43 -8.86
N ARG A 123 4.85 11.69 -9.97
CA ARG A 123 3.75 11.94 -10.91
C ARG A 123 2.38 11.83 -10.24
N VAL A 124 2.13 10.82 -9.42
CA VAL A 124 0.82 10.68 -8.77
C VAL A 124 0.61 11.72 -7.68
N ASN A 125 1.66 12.10 -6.93
CA ASN A 125 1.59 13.20 -5.96
C ASN A 125 1.25 14.53 -6.66
N ASP A 126 1.84 14.80 -7.84
CA ASP A 126 1.51 15.99 -8.64
C ASP A 126 0.04 15.98 -9.13
N ILE A 127 -0.51 14.80 -9.43
CA ILE A 127 -1.90 14.65 -9.90
C ILE A 127 -2.90 14.82 -8.75
N THR A 128 -2.63 14.21 -7.59
CA THR A 128 -3.61 14.09 -6.50
C THR A 128 -3.44 15.11 -5.39
N GLY A 129 -2.27 15.74 -5.27
CA GLY A 129 -1.88 16.56 -4.12
C GLY A 129 -1.61 15.74 -2.84
N LEU A 130 -1.59 14.41 -2.94
CA LEU A 130 -1.20 13.51 -1.85
C LEU A 130 0.32 13.47 -1.69
N ASN A 131 0.78 12.96 -0.55
CA ASN A 131 2.20 12.86 -0.24
C ASN A 131 2.62 11.39 -0.08
N VAL A 132 2.54 10.61 -1.17
CA VAL A 132 3.05 9.24 -1.17
C VAL A 132 4.57 9.27 -1.00
N ASP A 133 5.08 8.53 -0.02
CA ASP A 133 6.50 8.33 0.24
C ASP A 133 6.93 6.90 -0.11
N ILE A 134 8.22 6.75 -0.36
CA ILE A 134 8.94 5.50 -0.59
C ILE A 134 8.91 4.63 0.67
N TYR A 135 9.06 5.25 1.83
CA TYR A 135 8.99 4.56 3.11
C TYR A 135 7.61 4.74 3.71
N HIS A 136 6.86 3.65 3.79
CA HIS A 136 5.74 3.55 4.71
C HIS A 136 6.27 3.63 6.15
N ASN A 137 6.48 4.85 6.66
CA ASN A 137 6.97 5.08 8.03
C ASN A 137 5.88 4.76 9.06
N PHE A 138 5.54 3.47 9.20
CA PHE A 138 4.77 2.93 10.32
C PHE A 138 5.70 2.27 11.34
N ILE A 139 6.97 2.72 11.42
CA ILE A 139 7.99 2.12 12.28
C ILE A 139 7.48 2.09 13.73
N ASP A 140 6.87 3.17 14.21
CA ASP A 140 6.37 3.26 15.59
C ASP A 140 5.22 2.28 15.89
N GLU A 141 4.26 2.10 14.97
CA GLU A 141 3.15 1.15 15.16
C GLU A 141 3.56 -0.31 14.96
N VAL A 142 4.49 -0.56 14.04
CA VAL A 142 5.10 -1.88 13.84
C VAL A 142 5.93 -2.25 15.07
N GLU A 143 6.67 -1.31 15.64
CA GLU A 143 7.40 -1.51 16.89
C GLU A 143 6.46 -1.69 18.08
N TYR A 144 5.38 -0.92 18.19
CA TYR A 144 4.36 -1.09 19.22
C TYR A 144 3.70 -2.47 19.17
N ASN A 145 3.37 -2.97 17.98
CA ASN A 145 2.82 -4.30 17.79
C ASN A 145 3.84 -5.42 18.05
N ARG A 146 5.14 -5.20 17.77
CA ARG A 146 6.22 -6.15 18.08
C ARG A 146 6.46 -6.31 19.59
N ARG A 147 6.14 -5.32 20.41
CA ARG A 147 6.29 -5.38 21.88
C ARG A 147 5.33 -6.38 22.55
N HIS A 148 4.24 -6.78 21.89
CA HIS A 148 3.20 -7.64 22.45
C HIS A 148 3.18 -9.06 21.84
N VAL A 149 4.34 -9.65 21.58
CA VAL A 149 4.46 -11.05 21.15
C VAL A 149 4.69 -11.95 22.36
N TRP A 150 3.65 -12.64 22.83
CA TRP A 150 3.80 -13.74 23.78
C TRP A 150 4.13 -15.03 23.01
N ARG A 151 5.34 -15.55 23.22
CA ARG A 151 5.75 -16.85 22.68
C ARG A 151 5.28 -17.92 23.65
N CYS A 152 4.48 -18.88 23.19
CA CYS A 152 4.12 -20.03 24.01
C CYS A 152 5.36 -20.94 24.14
N SER A 153 5.86 -21.10 25.37
CA SER A 153 6.87 -22.10 25.69
C SER A 153 6.17 -23.46 25.78
N VAL A 154 6.35 -24.32 24.77
CA VAL A 154 5.94 -25.72 24.90
C VAL A 154 7.00 -26.41 25.77
N SER A 155 6.70 -26.57 27.05
CA SER A 155 7.44 -27.46 27.94
C SER A 155 7.01 -28.89 27.59
N TYR A 156 7.86 -29.65 26.92
CA TYR A 156 7.71 -31.10 26.87
C TYR A 156 8.10 -31.64 28.26
N LEU A 157 7.11 -32.18 28.99
CA LEU A 157 7.34 -33.06 30.14
C LEU A 157 7.70 -34.46 29.65
#